data_AF-A0A954T649-F1
#
_entry.id   AF-A0A954T649-F1
#
_cell.length_a   1.000
_cell.length_b   1.000
_cell.length_c   1.000
_cell.angle_alpha   90.00
_cell.angle_beta   90.00
_cell.angle_gamma   90.00
#
_symmetry.space_group_name_H-M   'P 1'
#
loop_
_entity.id
_entity.type
_entity.pdbx_description
1 polymer ?
#
loop_
_entity_poly.entity_id
_entity_poly.type
_entity_poly.pdbx_seq_one_letter_code
_entity_poly.pdbx_strand_id
1 'polypeptide(L)'
;QVCPTCVRIPVSNCHSESITVETAKPVSVEEARELFSNFPGITVVDDLKEGLYPLPSECDGSDEVFIGRIRKDISHPSSLTFWCVSDNLRKGAATNAVQIAELLSKQSAKVG
;
A
#
# COMPACT_ATOMS: atom_id res chain seq x y z
N GLN A 1 2.95 -12.79 12.85
CA GLN A 1 2.09 -12.16 13.87
C GLN A 1 1.80 -10.72 13.43
N VAL A 2 0.75 -10.08 13.94
CA VAL A 2 0.39 -8.69 13.59
C VAL A 2 0.12 -7.92 14.89
N CYS A 3 0.74 -6.75 15.05
CA CYS A 3 0.59 -5.90 16.24
C CYS A 3 0.48 -4.43 15.81
N PRO A 4 -0.73 -3.90 15.57
CA PRO A 4 -0.91 -2.53 15.11
C PRO A 4 -1.09 -1.53 16.27
N THR A 5 -0.72 -0.28 16.03
CA THR A 5 -1.14 0.87 16.83
C THR A 5 -1.86 1.86 15.92
N CYS A 6 -3.12 2.17 16.23
CA CYS A 6 -3.95 3.04 15.39
C CYS A 6 -4.06 4.43 16.04
N VAL A 7 -3.72 5.48 15.29
CA VAL A 7 -3.73 6.87 15.78
C VAL A 7 -4.55 7.74 14.83
N ARG A 8 -5.38 8.63 15.37
CA ARG A 8 -6.08 9.66 14.60
C ARG A 8 -5.26 10.95 14.61
N ILE A 9 -5.07 11.54 13.43
CA ILE A 9 -4.41 12.83 13.22
C ILE A 9 -5.37 13.75 12.44
N PRO A 10 -5.16 15.08 12.42
CA PRO A 10 -6.05 16.02 11.73
C PRO A 10 -5.81 16.03 10.20
N VAL A 11 -6.02 14.88 9.56
CA VAL A 11 -6.03 14.70 8.11
C VAL A 11 -7.46 14.32 7.70
N SER A 12 -8.01 15.01 6.70
CA SER A 12 -9.43 14.90 6.31
C SER A 12 -9.75 13.59 5.59
N ASN A 13 -8.89 13.17 4.67
CA ASN A 13 -9.02 11.93 3.91
C ASN A 13 -7.64 11.31 3.65
N CYS A 14 -7.63 10.06 3.24
CA CYS A 14 -6.48 9.17 3.13
C CYS A 14 -5.93 8.72 4.48
N HIS A 15 -5.72 7.41 4.62
CA HIS A 15 -4.99 6.82 5.75
C HIS A 15 -3.54 6.61 5.37
N SER A 16 -2.67 6.63 6.38
CA SER A 16 -1.25 6.41 6.19
C SER A 16 -0.68 5.50 7.25
N GLU A 17 0.19 4.59 6.82
CA GLU A 17 0.68 3.50 7.65
C GLU A 17 2.20 3.37 7.50
N SER A 18 2.90 3.45 8.63
CA SER A 18 4.29 3.03 8.72
C SER A 18 4.31 1.54 9.06
N ILE A 19 4.73 0.72 8.10
CA ILE A 19 4.63 -0.74 8.18
C ILE A 19 6.03 -1.32 8.20
N THR A 20 6.32 -2.14 9.21
CA THR A 20 7.50 -3.02 9.23
C THR A 20 7.03 -4.47 9.14
N VAL A 21 7.59 -5.22 8.19
CA VAL A 21 7.34 -6.65 8.01
C VAL A 21 8.64 -7.43 8.12
N GLU A 22 8.58 -8.62 8.71
CA GLU A 22 9.65 -9.61 8.67
C GLU A 22 9.26 -10.73 7.70
N THR A 23 10.14 -11.04 6.74
CA THR A 23 9.91 -12.07 5.74
C THR A 23 10.71 -13.34 6.05
N ALA A 24 10.24 -14.49 5.56
CA ALA A 24 10.91 -15.78 5.79
C ALA A 24 12.34 -15.84 5.20
N LYS A 25 12.60 -15.04 4.16
CA LYS A 25 13.92 -14.83 3.56
C LYS A 25 14.14 -13.33 3.36
N PRO A 26 15.38 -12.81 3.43
CA PRO A 26 15.65 -11.41 3.15
C PRO A 26 15.14 -11.01 1.75
N VAL A 27 14.50 -9.85 1.67
CA VAL A 27 14.09 -9.20 0.42
C VAL A 27 14.92 -7.93 0.28
N SER A 28 15.52 -7.71 -0.89
CA SER A 28 16.27 -6.48 -1.15
C SER A 28 15.31 -5.29 -1.33
N VAL A 29 15.81 -4.06 -1.16
CA VAL A 29 14.97 -2.86 -1.35
C VAL A 29 14.55 -2.74 -2.81
N GLU A 30 15.45 -3.12 -3.72
CA GLU A 30 15.26 -3.14 -5.16
C GLU A 30 14.20 -4.15 -5.56
N GLU A 31 14.29 -5.37 -5.05
CA GLU A 31 13.30 -6.44 -5.26
C GLU A 31 11.94 -6.04 -4.69
N ALA A 32 11.88 -5.48 -3.48
CA ALA A 32 10.63 -4.99 -2.91
C ALA A 32 9.99 -3.91 -3.79
N ARG A 33 10.79 -2.95 -4.28
CA ARG A 33 10.32 -1.90 -5.18
C ARG A 33 9.75 -2.47 -6.47
N GLU A 34 10.43 -3.44 -7.06
CA GLU A 34 9.99 -4.13 -8.28
C GLU A 34 8.67 -4.89 -8.05
N LEU A 35 8.59 -5.67 -6.97
CA LEU A 35 7.39 -6.42 -6.61
C LEU A 35 6.19 -5.51 -6.38
N PHE A 36 6.36 -4.40 -5.66
CA PHE A 36 5.30 -3.41 -5.47
C PHE A 36 4.89 -2.75 -6.79
N SER A 37 5.85 -2.37 -7.63
CA SER A 37 5.57 -1.71 -8.92
C SER A 37 4.85 -2.63 -9.91
N ASN A 38 5.07 -3.94 -9.81
CA ASN A 38 4.45 -4.94 -10.67
C ASN A 38 3.07 -5.42 -10.16
N PHE A 39 2.68 -5.03 -8.95
CA PHE A 39 1.41 -5.45 -8.37
C PHE A 39 0.25 -4.54 -8.83
N PRO A 40 -0.82 -5.06 -9.45
CA PRO A 40 -1.94 -4.23 -9.90
C PRO A 40 -2.61 -3.45 -8.76
N GLY A 41 -2.77 -2.15 -8.93
CA GLY A 41 -3.39 -1.27 -7.94
C GLY A 41 -2.42 -0.72 -6.89
N ILE A 42 -1.12 -0.99 -7.03
CA ILE A 42 -0.05 -0.34 -6.25
C ILE A 42 0.74 0.59 -7.16
N THR A 43 0.92 1.82 -6.70
CA THR A 43 1.81 2.82 -7.32
C THR A 43 2.97 3.11 -6.38
N VAL A 44 4.22 2.94 -6.87
CA VAL A 44 5.42 3.26 -6.10
C VAL A 44 5.81 4.73 -6.31
N VAL A 45 5.91 5.47 -5.20
CA VAL A 45 6.46 6.84 -5.15
C VAL A 45 7.62 6.81 -4.16
N ASP A 46 8.85 6.63 -4.64
CA ASP A 46 10.01 6.38 -3.78
C ASP A 46 11.31 6.96 -4.36
N ASP A 47 11.32 8.27 -4.62
CA ASP A 47 12.54 9.01 -4.98
C ASP A 47 12.86 10.06 -3.91
N LEU A 48 13.60 9.63 -2.90
CA LEU A 48 13.93 10.48 -1.75
C LEU A 48 14.92 11.60 -2.07
N LYS A 49 15.65 11.49 -3.19
CA LYS A 49 16.57 12.57 -3.61
C LYS A 49 15.79 13.75 -4.13
N GLU A 50 14.70 13.47 -4.85
CA GLU A 50 13.76 14.48 -5.35
C GLU A 50 12.63 14.81 -4.35
N GLY A 51 12.67 14.23 -3.14
CA GLY A 51 11.67 14.46 -2.10
C GLY A 51 10.32 13.79 -2.35
N LEU A 52 10.24 12.82 -3.25
CA LEU A 52 9.02 12.13 -3.63
C LEU A 52 8.75 10.91 -2.75
N TYR A 53 7.64 10.95 -2.04
CA TYR A 53 7.07 9.85 -1.27
C TYR A 53 5.55 10.07 -1.10
N PRO A 54 4.76 9.03 -0.79
CA PRO A 54 3.32 9.18 -0.71
C PRO A 54 2.88 10.23 0.32
N LEU A 55 2.11 11.22 -0.12
CA LEU A 55 1.50 12.24 0.71
C LEU A 55 -0.02 12.08 0.68
N PRO A 56 -0.73 12.09 1.84
CA PRO A 56 -2.18 12.00 1.89
C PRO A 56 -2.89 12.99 0.96
N SER A 57 -2.39 14.22 0.88
CA SER A 57 -2.94 15.29 0.03
C SER A 57 -2.86 15.00 -1.48
N GLU A 58 -1.96 14.12 -1.90
CA GLU A 58 -1.76 13.74 -3.31
C GLU A 58 -2.48 12.43 -3.66
N CYS A 59 -2.94 11.68 -2.67
CA CYS A 59 -3.63 10.39 -2.85
C CYS A 59 -5.16 10.51 -2.84
N ASP A 60 -5.71 11.66 -2.44
CA ASP A 60 -7.15 11.87 -2.32
C ASP A 60 -7.86 11.71 -3.67
N GLY A 61 -8.96 10.95 -3.70
CA GLY A 61 -9.69 10.67 -4.93
C GLY A 61 -9.02 9.66 -5.86
N SER A 62 -7.96 8.97 -5.44
CA SER A 62 -7.36 7.86 -6.18
C SER A 62 -7.95 6.51 -5.75
N ASP A 63 -7.96 5.55 -6.68
CA ASP A 63 -8.32 4.15 -6.42
C ASP A 63 -7.08 3.27 -6.16
N GLU A 64 -5.88 3.85 -6.26
CA GLU A 64 -4.58 3.18 -6.09
C GLU A 64 -4.12 3.20 -4.62
N VAL A 65 -3.25 2.25 -4.27
CA VAL A 65 -2.47 2.25 -3.03
C VAL A 65 -1.05 2.76 -3.34
N PHE A 66 -0.57 3.73 -2.58
CA PHE A 66 0.74 4.34 -2.81
C PHE A 66 1.76 3.84 -1.80
N ILE A 67 2.90 3.37 -2.29
CA ILE A 67 4.00 2.83 -1.46
C ILE A 67 5.27 3.64 -1.67
N GLY A 68 5.97 3.95 -0.58
CA GLY A 68 7.28 4.60 -0.63
C GLY A 68 8.08 4.43 0.65
N ARG A 69 9.18 5.18 0.78
CA ARG A 69 10.11 5.11 1.93
C ARG A 69 10.62 3.69 2.20
N ILE A 70 10.80 2.91 1.14
CA ILE A 70 11.13 1.47 1.21
C ILE A 70 12.58 1.33 1.67
N ARG A 71 12.81 0.61 2.77
CA ARG A 71 14.14 0.42 3.34
C ARG A 71 14.23 -0.86 4.16
N LYS A 72 15.46 -1.35 4.36
CA LYS A 72 15.71 -2.38 5.37
C LYS A 72 15.46 -1.82 6.77
N ASP A 73 14.83 -2.62 7.62
CA ASP A 73 14.71 -2.28 9.03
C ASP A 73 16.04 -2.53 9.75
N ILE A 74 16.32 -1.76 10.80
CA ILE A 74 17.57 -1.85 11.57
C ILE A 74 17.54 -2.97 12.62
N SER A 75 16.35 -3.51 12.94
CA SER A 75 16.15 -4.49 14.01
C SER A 75 16.40 -5.93 13.56
N HIS A 76 16.20 -6.26 12.28
CA HIS A 76 16.33 -7.63 11.78
C HIS A 76 16.67 -7.69 10.27
N PRO A 77 17.60 -8.57 9.83
CA PRO A 77 18.11 -8.59 8.46
C PRO A 77 17.08 -8.99 7.39
N SER A 78 16.04 -9.72 7.78
CA SER A 78 14.91 -10.08 6.90
C SER A 78 13.72 -9.13 7.04
N SER A 79 13.91 -7.96 7.65
CA SER A 79 12.83 -7.00 7.85
C SER A 79 12.91 -5.81 6.91
N LEU A 80 11.74 -5.39 6.43
CA LEU A 80 11.53 -4.29 5.51
C LEU A 80 10.55 -3.30 6.15
N THR A 81 10.84 -2.01 6.06
CA THR A 81 9.94 -0.93 6.45
C THR A 81 9.56 -0.09 5.26
N PHE A 82 8.28 0.26 5.15
CA PHE A 82 7.75 1.11 4.09
C PHE A 82 6.58 1.97 4.59
N TRP A 83 6.24 2.96 3.79
CA TRP A 83 5.16 3.91 4.00
C TRP A 83 4.04 3.63 2.99
N CYS A 84 2.83 3.44 3.48
CA CYS A 84 1.64 3.16 2.68
C CYS A 84 0.61 4.27 2.86
N VAL A 85 0.05 4.77 1.76
CA VAL A 85 -1.02 5.78 1.77
C VAL A 85 -2.10 5.39 0.77
N SER A 86 -3.36 5.55 1.15
CA SER A 86 -4.50 5.29 0.27
C SER A 86 -5.72 6.08 0.70
N ASP A 87 -6.57 6.47 -0.24
CA ASP A 87 -7.90 7.00 0.03
C ASP A 87 -8.75 5.95 0.76
N ASN A 88 -9.13 6.25 2.01
CA ASN A 88 -9.88 5.35 2.87
C ASN A 88 -11.38 5.30 2.54
N LEU A 89 -11.91 6.27 1.79
CA LEU A 89 -13.29 6.25 1.30
C LEU A 89 -13.42 5.49 -0.03
N ARG A 90 -12.36 5.50 -0.84
CA ARG A 90 -12.29 4.76 -2.11
C ARG A 90 -11.76 3.35 -1.95
N LYS A 91 -10.44 3.16 -2.11
CA LYS A 91 -9.83 1.83 -2.01
C LYS A 91 -10.02 1.22 -0.63
N GLY A 92 -10.12 2.03 0.43
CA GLY A 92 -10.47 1.56 1.78
C GLY A 92 -11.95 1.19 1.98
N ALA A 93 -12.86 1.57 1.07
CA ALA A 93 -14.30 1.29 1.20
C ALA A 93 -15.02 1.11 -0.15
N ALA A 94 -15.41 2.19 -0.81
CA ALA A 94 -16.35 2.17 -1.94
C ALA A 94 -15.81 1.44 -3.18
N THR A 95 -14.59 1.79 -3.63
CA THR A 95 -13.98 1.19 -4.83
C THR A 95 -13.73 -0.30 -4.61
N ASN A 96 -13.28 -0.69 -3.42
CA ASN A 96 -13.07 -2.10 -3.11
C ASN A 96 -14.38 -2.89 -3.11
N ALA A 97 -15.48 -2.31 -2.63
CA ALA A 97 -16.81 -2.94 -2.70
C ALA A 97 -17.27 -3.15 -4.15
N VAL A 98 -17.08 -2.17 -5.02
CA VAL A 98 -17.42 -2.28 -6.45
C VAL A 98 -16.54 -3.33 -7.13
N GLN A 99 -15.23 -3.34 -6.89
CA GLN A 99 -14.30 -4.34 -7.44
C GLN A 99 -14.69 -5.77 -7.03
N ILE A 100 -15.11 -5.99 -5.78
CA ILE A 100 -15.63 -7.29 -5.34
C ILE A 100 -16.88 -7.67 -6.12
N ALA A 101 -17.83 -6.75 -6.29
CA ALA A 101 -19.05 -7.02 -7.05
C ALA A 101 -18.77 -7.36 -8.53
N GLU A 102 -17.85 -6.65 -9.17
CA GLU A 102 -17.40 -6.94 -10.54
C GLU A 102 -16.76 -8.32 -10.66
N LEU A 103 -15.93 -8.71 -9.69
CA LEU A 103 -15.30 -10.04 -9.66
C LEU A 103 -16.34 -11.14 -9.54
N LEU A 104 -17.33 -10.98 -8.66
CA LEU A 104 -18.43 -11.94 -8.50
C LEU A 104 -19.26 -12.05 -9.79
N SER A 105 -19.60 -10.93 -10.42
CA SER A 105 -20.32 -10.92 -11.70
C SER A 105 -19.56 -11.66 -12.81
N LYS A 106 -18.25 -11.41 -12.93
CA LYS A 106 -17.37 -12.10 -13.89
C LYS A 106 -17.27 -13.61 -13.61
N GLN A 107 -17.35 -14.04 -12.36
CA GLN A 107 -17.35 -15.46 -12.00
C GLN A 107 -18.69 -16.13 -12.31
N SER A 108 -19.81 -15.50 -11.97
CA SER A 108 -21.15 -16.03 -12.29
C SER A 108 -21.35 -16.21 -13.80
N ALA A 109 -20.84 -15.27 -14.61
CA ALA A 109 -20.86 -15.36 -16.08
C ALA A 109 -19.96 -16.45 -16.68
N LYS A 110 -19.07 -17.09 -15.89
CA LYS A 110 -18.21 -18.21 -16.35
C LYS A 110 -18.79 -19.60 -16.02
N VAL A 111 -19.83 -19.66 -15.18
CA VAL A 111 -20.40 -20.93 -14.67
C VAL A 111 -21.72 -21.29 -15.38
N GLY A 112 -22.32 -20.35 -16.14
CA GLY A 112 -23.46 -20.60 -17.04
C GLY A 112 -23.01 -20.71 -18.49
#